data_AF-A0A1Q9CZ40-F1
#
_entry.id   AF-A0A1Q9CZ40-F1
#
_cell.length_a   1.000
_cell.length_b   1.000
_cell.length_c   1.000
_cell.angle_alpha   90.00
_cell.angle_beta   90.00
_cell.angle_gamma   90.00
#
_symmetry.space_group_name_H-M   'P 1'
#
loop_
_entity.id
_entity.type
_entity.pdbx_description
1 polymer ?
#
loop_
_entity_poly.entity_id
_entity_poly.type
_entity_poly.pdbx_seq_one_letter_code
_entity_poly.pdbx_strand_id
1 'polypeptide(L)'
;MLLLLLATSAFLQLTEGVDITQEWTKYYSATGALVRLRSMVPDLDENYFVCGYGTGSFGDNSTHVGMVDAILAKLDASGNLLWSHQFGTTDDDYAESVAVRHNRIYVVGNTRSVMPGQESAGWADGFIKAFDISGNEAWTIQFGSNMDDHPRVVKTSQVGHVVVAGHTWGGFTPESLLELPTCSS
;
A
#
# COMPACT_ATOMS: atom_id res chain seq x y z
N MET A 1 -24.78 -15.40 -22.55
CA MET A 1 -23.74 -14.50 -23.09
C MET A 1 -22.50 -14.72 -22.25
N LEU A 2 -21.59 -15.57 -22.75
CA LEU A 2 -20.39 -15.98 -22.03
C LEU A 2 -19.35 -14.85 -22.20
N LEU A 3 -19.22 -14.00 -21.19
CA LEU A 3 -18.19 -12.98 -21.17
C LEU A 3 -16.89 -13.63 -20.69
N LEU A 4 -16.04 -14.00 -21.65
CA LEU A 4 -14.68 -14.46 -21.40
C LEU A 4 -13.86 -13.25 -20.94
N LEU A 5 -13.72 -13.04 -19.62
CA LEU A 5 -12.78 -12.05 -19.07
C LEU A 5 -11.37 -12.63 -19.13
N LEU A 6 -10.56 -12.17 -20.09
CA LEU A 6 -9.10 -12.35 -20.13
C LEU A 6 -8.40 -11.15 -19.47
N ALA A 7 -8.80 -10.77 -18.26
CA ALA A 7 -8.09 -9.79 -17.46
C ALA A 7 -7.93 -10.30 -16.02
N THR A 8 -6.69 -10.40 -15.56
CA THR A 8 -6.34 -10.73 -14.17
C THR A 8 -6.63 -9.52 -13.28
N SER A 9 -7.90 -9.31 -12.97
CA SER A 9 -8.39 -8.23 -12.12
C SER A 9 -8.23 -8.54 -10.63
N ALA A 10 -7.92 -7.54 -9.80
CA ALA A 10 -8.22 -7.59 -8.37
C ALA A 10 -9.73 -7.38 -8.16
N PHE A 11 -10.29 -8.08 -7.17
CA PHE A 11 -11.66 -7.88 -6.72
C PHE A 11 -11.70 -7.49 -5.26
N LEU A 12 -12.71 -6.72 -4.88
CA LEU A 12 -13.07 -6.45 -3.49
C LEU A 12 -14.52 -6.86 -3.26
N GLN A 13 -14.79 -7.46 -2.09
CA GLN A 13 -16.09 -8.00 -1.71
C GLN A 13 -16.47 -7.51 -0.31
N LEU A 14 -17.69 -6.99 -0.18
CA LEU A 14 -18.32 -6.68 1.11
C LEU A 14 -19.38 -7.74 1.43
N THR A 15 -19.42 -8.18 2.68
CA THR A 15 -20.44 -9.10 3.19
C THR A 15 -20.98 -8.63 4.53
N GLU A 16 -22.30 -8.58 4.66
CA GLU A 16 -22.98 -8.21 5.91
C GLU A 16 -23.96 -9.29 6.37
N GLY A 17 -24.34 -9.28 7.65
CA GLY A 17 -25.40 -10.13 8.23
C GLY A 17 -24.93 -11.38 9.00
N VAL A 18 -25.85 -11.98 9.77
CA VAL A 18 -25.68 -13.30 10.43
C VAL A 18 -25.64 -14.42 9.37
N ASP A 19 -26.29 -14.17 8.23
CA ASP A 19 -26.12 -14.90 6.99
C ASP A 19 -25.26 -14.02 6.07
N ILE A 20 -23.99 -14.38 5.89
CA ILE A 20 -22.99 -13.61 5.13
C ILE A 20 -23.49 -13.38 3.68
N THR A 21 -24.12 -12.24 3.40
CA THR A 21 -24.62 -11.89 2.06
C THR A 21 -23.67 -10.93 1.36
N GLN A 22 -23.22 -11.30 0.16
CA GLN A 22 -22.42 -10.42 -0.70
C GLN A 22 -23.28 -9.26 -1.22
N GLU A 23 -22.87 -8.03 -0.92
CA GLU A 23 -23.59 -6.84 -1.39
C GLU A 23 -23.12 -6.40 -2.78
N TRP A 24 -21.80 -6.29 -2.95
CA TRP A 24 -21.21 -5.84 -4.21
C TRP A 24 -19.86 -6.48 -4.51
N THR A 25 -19.47 -6.40 -5.78
CA THR A 25 -18.12 -6.71 -6.27
C THR A 25 -17.69 -5.64 -7.26
N LYS A 26 -16.48 -5.11 -7.07
CA LYS A 26 -15.85 -4.15 -7.96
C LYS A 26 -14.53 -4.70 -8.47
N TYR A 27 -14.29 -4.49 -9.76
CA TYR A 27 -13.05 -4.85 -10.42
C TYR A 27 -12.24 -3.61 -10.68
N TYR A 28 -10.97 -3.69 -10.33
CA TYR A 28 -9.99 -2.62 -10.53
C TYR A 28 -8.93 -3.12 -11.52
N SER A 29 -8.74 -2.38 -12.59
CA SER A 29 -7.79 -2.72 -13.66
C SER A 29 -7.22 -1.47 -14.30
N ALA A 30 -6.00 -1.59 -14.79
CA ALA A 30 -5.39 -0.66 -15.74
C ALA A 30 -5.53 -1.26 -17.16
N THR A 31 -5.75 -0.44 -18.19
CA THR A 31 -5.93 -0.96 -19.56
C THR A 31 -4.67 -1.72 -20.00
N GLY A 32 -4.81 -3.03 -20.26
CA GLY A 32 -3.68 -3.88 -20.67
C GLY A 32 -2.67 -4.19 -19.54
N ALA A 33 -3.01 -3.88 -18.29
CA ALA A 33 -2.13 -4.02 -17.14
C ALA A 33 -2.86 -4.63 -15.93
N LEU A 34 -2.09 -5.22 -15.02
CA LEU A 34 -2.62 -5.85 -13.81
C LEU A 34 -2.68 -4.85 -12.66
N VAL A 35 -3.67 -5.02 -11.79
CA VAL A 35 -3.75 -4.37 -10.47
C VAL A 35 -4.01 -5.47 -9.45
N ARG A 36 -3.26 -5.45 -8.35
CA ARG A 36 -3.41 -6.39 -7.22
C ARG A 36 -3.58 -5.60 -5.93
N LEU A 37 -4.77 -5.62 -5.36
CA LEU A 37 -5.01 -5.14 -4.00
C LEU A 37 -4.56 -6.20 -2.99
N ARG A 38 -3.81 -5.78 -1.97
CA ARG A 38 -3.18 -6.65 -0.97
C ARG A 38 -3.76 -6.49 0.42
N SER A 39 -4.16 -5.27 0.77
CA SER A 39 -4.64 -4.95 2.12
C SER A 39 -5.67 -3.84 2.06
N MET A 40 -6.57 -3.86 3.04
CA MET A 40 -7.58 -2.83 3.21
C MET A 40 -7.85 -2.55 4.69
N VAL A 41 -8.27 -1.32 5.00
CA VAL A 41 -8.78 -0.91 6.31
C VAL A 41 -9.92 0.09 6.16
N PRO A 42 -10.96 0.05 7.00
CA PRO A 42 -12.01 1.06 6.97
C PRO A 42 -11.52 2.41 7.52
N ASP A 43 -12.19 3.49 7.11
CA ASP A 43 -12.14 4.79 7.80
C ASP A 43 -13.36 4.97 8.72
N LEU A 44 -13.54 6.17 9.29
CA LEU A 44 -14.65 6.47 10.20
C LEU A 44 -15.98 6.76 9.48
N ASP A 45 -15.96 6.95 8.16
CA ASP A 45 -17.08 7.36 7.32
C ASP A 45 -17.51 6.22 6.37
N GLU A 46 -17.30 4.96 6.77
CA GLU A 46 -17.59 3.75 5.99
C GLU A 46 -16.87 3.67 4.63
N ASN A 47 -15.82 4.46 4.42
CA ASN A 47 -14.92 4.33 3.29
C ASN A 47 -13.82 3.31 3.59
N TYR A 48 -13.07 2.96 2.57
CA TYR A 48 -11.97 1.99 2.68
C TYR A 48 -10.68 2.57 2.13
N PHE A 49 -9.59 2.48 2.90
CA PHE A 49 -8.25 2.58 2.34
C PHE A 49 -7.80 1.22 1.87
N VAL A 50 -7.29 1.16 0.65
CA VAL A 50 -6.75 -0.06 0.04
C VAL A 50 -5.34 0.21 -0.44
N CYS A 51 -4.45 -0.77 -0.32
CA CYS A 51 -3.13 -0.72 -0.93
C CYS A 51 -2.84 -1.96 -1.74
N GLY A 52 -1.86 -1.84 -2.63
CA GLY A 52 -1.49 -2.89 -3.56
C GLY A 52 -0.43 -2.43 -4.55
N TYR A 53 -0.46 -2.99 -5.75
CA TYR A 53 0.44 -2.59 -6.83
C TYR A 53 -0.15 -2.87 -8.20
N GLY A 54 0.42 -2.25 -9.24
CA GLY A 54 0.00 -2.47 -10.62
C GLY A 54 1.13 -2.28 -11.64
N THR A 55 0.96 -2.88 -12.82
CA THR A 55 1.90 -2.80 -13.96
C THR A 55 1.47 -1.77 -15.01
N GLY A 56 0.74 -0.75 -14.57
CA GLY A 56 0.14 0.26 -15.42
C GLY A 56 -0.64 1.28 -14.59
N SER A 57 -1.11 2.34 -15.25
CA SER A 57 -1.78 3.48 -14.63
C SER A 57 -3.07 3.10 -13.89
N PHE A 58 -3.15 3.41 -12.59
CA PHE A 58 -4.31 3.15 -11.74
C PHE A 58 -4.99 4.44 -11.22
N GLY A 59 -6.21 4.70 -11.70
CA GLY A 59 -6.98 5.90 -11.36
C GLY A 59 -6.59 7.12 -12.20
N ASP A 60 -7.25 8.25 -11.95
CA ASP A 60 -7.25 9.38 -12.89
C ASP A 60 -6.00 10.29 -12.81
N ASN A 61 -5.19 10.17 -11.75
CA ASN A 61 -3.99 10.99 -11.51
C ASN A 61 -2.75 10.13 -11.17
N SER A 62 -2.55 9.03 -11.90
CA SER A 62 -1.46 8.10 -11.63
C SER A 62 -0.27 8.31 -12.57
N THR A 63 0.95 8.33 -12.01
CA THR A 63 2.17 8.24 -12.81
C THR A 63 2.73 6.83 -12.65
N HIS A 64 2.73 6.05 -13.73
CA HIS A 64 3.40 4.75 -13.77
C HIS A 64 4.87 5.00 -14.17
N VAL A 65 5.82 4.64 -13.31
CA VAL A 65 7.25 4.96 -13.47
C VAL A 65 8.04 3.70 -13.82
N GLY A 66 7.92 2.65 -13.00
CA GLY A 66 8.65 1.39 -13.13
C GLY A 66 7.88 0.30 -13.88
N MET A 67 8.27 -0.96 -13.69
CA MET A 67 7.51 -2.11 -14.20
C MET A 67 6.31 -2.46 -13.32
N VAL A 68 6.44 -2.23 -12.00
CA VAL A 68 5.40 -2.39 -11.00
C VAL A 68 5.47 -1.19 -10.07
N ASP A 69 4.36 -0.50 -9.85
CA ASP A 69 4.29 0.59 -8.86
C ASP A 69 3.30 0.28 -7.76
N ALA A 70 3.64 0.77 -6.56
CA ALA A 70 2.79 0.69 -5.39
C ALA A 70 1.57 1.61 -5.54
N ILE A 71 0.45 1.14 -4.99
CA ILE A 71 -0.84 1.83 -5.04
C ILE A 71 -1.36 2.02 -3.61
N LEU A 72 -1.84 3.22 -3.32
CA LEU A 72 -2.73 3.52 -2.20
C LEU A 72 -3.99 4.20 -2.75
N ALA A 73 -5.16 3.82 -2.28
CA ALA A 73 -6.41 4.45 -2.70
C ALA A 73 -7.42 4.52 -1.58
N LYS A 74 -8.34 5.48 -1.69
CA LYS A 74 -9.55 5.57 -0.89
C LYS A 74 -10.76 5.27 -1.75
N LEU A 75 -11.63 4.41 -1.25
CA LEU A 75 -12.86 3.98 -1.90
C LEU A 75 -14.06 4.34 -1.02
N ASP A 76 -15.18 4.72 -1.61
CA ASP A 76 -16.43 4.89 -0.86
C ASP A 76 -17.02 3.55 -0.39
N ALA A 77 -18.09 3.60 0.40
CA ALA A 77 -18.80 2.42 0.92
C ALA A 77 -19.30 1.46 -0.19
N SER A 78 -19.52 1.98 -1.40
CA SER A 78 -19.95 1.23 -2.59
C SER A 78 -18.79 0.75 -3.46
N GLY A 79 -17.54 0.97 -3.02
CA GLY A 79 -16.34 0.63 -3.77
C GLY A 79 -16.14 1.51 -5.01
N ASN A 80 -16.53 2.79 -4.99
CA ASN A 80 -16.12 3.74 -6.02
C ASN A 80 -14.86 4.49 -5.58
N LEU A 81 -13.97 4.78 -6.52
CA LEU A 81 -12.70 5.46 -6.24
C LEU A 81 -12.96 6.92 -5.85
N LEU A 82 -12.54 7.31 -4.64
CA LEU A 82 -12.54 8.69 -4.17
C LEU A 82 -11.23 9.40 -4.53
N TRP A 83 -10.10 8.73 -4.29
CA TRP A 83 -8.78 9.17 -4.71
C TRP A 83 -7.81 7.99 -4.80
N SER A 84 -6.74 8.15 -5.58
CA SER A 84 -5.61 7.21 -5.63
C SER A 84 -4.26 7.92 -5.69
N HIS A 85 -3.25 7.24 -5.17
CA HIS A 85 -1.84 7.49 -5.42
C HIS A 85 -1.23 6.24 -6.01
N GLN A 86 -0.54 6.42 -7.13
CA GLN A 86 0.41 5.45 -7.65
C GLN A 86 1.80 6.06 -7.48
N PHE A 87 2.67 5.34 -6.80
CA PHE A 87 4.03 5.81 -6.48
C PHE A 87 5.01 4.65 -6.56
N GLY A 88 6.24 4.98 -6.92
CA GLY A 88 7.29 4.01 -7.11
C GLY A 88 8.54 4.69 -7.63
N THR A 89 9.40 3.87 -8.19
CA THR A 89 10.73 4.17 -8.68
C THR A 89 10.84 3.72 -10.13
N THR A 90 12.05 3.70 -10.68
CA THR A 90 12.28 3.13 -12.02
C THR A 90 12.28 1.59 -12.04
N ASP A 91 12.24 0.93 -10.87
CA ASP A 91 12.20 -0.53 -10.73
C ASP A 91 10.88 -0.97 -10.07
N ASP A 92 10.79 -2.19 -9.55
CA ASP A 92 9.59 -2.72 -8.93
C ASP A 92 9.34 -2.15 -7.51
N ASP A 93 8.10 -1.70 -7.29
CA ASP A 93 7.60 -1.19 -6.02
C ASP A 93 6.28 -1.86 -5.62
N TYR A 94 6.25 -2.48 -4.44
CA TYR A 94 5.11 -3.25 -3.97
C TYR A 94 4.59 -2.68 -2.64
N ALA A 95 3.33 -2.22 -2.58
CA ALA A 95 2.66 -2.01 -1.28
C ALA A 95 1.93 -3.28 -0.83
N GLU A 96 2.24 -3.73 0.38
CA GLU A 96 1.79 -5.01 0.93
C GLU A 96 0.74 -4.86 2.02
N SER A 97 0.84 -3.81 2.85
CA SER A 97 -0.11 -3.59 3.94
C SER A 97 -0.36 -2.12 4.22
N VAL A 98 -1.62 -1.83 4.56
CA VAL A 98 -2.08 -0.52 5.02
C VAL A 98 -2.62 -0.61 6.45
N ALA A 99 -2.37 0.41 7.25
CA ALA A 99 -2.98 0.62 8.57
C ALA A 99 -3.32 2.09 8.76
N VAL A 100 -4.30 2.40 9.61
CA VAL A 100 -4.70 3.77 9.92
C VAL A 100 -4.67 3.99 11.44
N ARG A 101 -4.24 5.18 11.86
CA ARG A 101 -4.39 5.68 13.23
C ARG A 101 -4.34 7.20 13.27
N HIS A 102 -5.26 7.81 14.04
CA HIS A 102 -5.31 9.26 14.28
C HIS A 102 -5.17 10.09 12.99
N ASN A 103 -6.01 9.80 11.99
CA ASN A 103 -6.02 10.49 10.69
C ASN A 103 -4.72 10.35 9.87
N ARG A 104 -3.89 9.36 10.20
CA ARG A 104 -2.70 9.01 9.44
C ARG A 104 -2.82 7.59 8.89
N ILE A 105 -2.52 7.47 7.60
CA ILE A 105 -2.44 6.22 6.85
C ILE A 105 -0.97 5.82 6.82
N TYR A 106 -0.68 4.56 7.11
CA TYR A 106 0.66 3.98 7.02
C TYR A 106 0.62 2.86 5.99
N VAL A 107 1.47 2.96 4.97
CA VAL A 107 1.63 1.94 3.94
C VAL A 107 3.02 1.35 4.05
N VAL A 108 3.12 0.02 4.07
CA VAL A 108 4.41 -0.67 4.03
C VAL A 108 4.52 -1.56 2.83
N GLY A 109 5.75 -1.75 2.38
CA GLY A 109 6.05 -2.45 1.15
C GLY A 109 7.54 -2.53 0.91
N ASN A 110 7.95 -2.99 -0.26
CA ASN A 110 9.35 -3.00 -0.65
C ASN A 110 9.56 -2.36 -2.02
N THR A 111 10.75 -1.80 -2.22
CA THR A 111 11.21 -1.19 -3.47
C THR A 111 12.52 -1.82 -3.89
N ARG A 112 12.77 -1.94 -5.20
CA ARG A 112 14.07 -2.37 -5.74
C ARG A 112 14.98 -1.21 -6.15
N SER A 113 14.63 0.01 -5.76
CA SER A 113 15.41 1.20 -6.08
C SER A 113 15.33 2.24 -4.95
N VAL A 114 15.76 3.46 -5.26
CA VAL A 114 15.82 4.56 -4.30
C VAL A 114 14.56 5.41 -4.41
N MET A 115 13.74 5.45 -3.36
CA MET A 115 12.62 6.38 -3.28
C MET A 115 13.09 7.84 -3.19
N PRO A 116 12.26 8.82 -3.61
CA PRO A 116 12.62 10.24 -3.52
C PRO A 116 13.06 10.66 -2.12
N GLY A 117 14.29 11.17 -2.02
CA GLY A 117 14.88 11.65 -0.76
C GLY A 117 15.29 10.54 0.21
N GLN A 118 15.40 9.30 -0.24
CA GLN A 118 15.84 8.15 0.55
C GLN A 118 17.18 7.59 0.05
N GLU A 119 17.68 6.56 0.73
CA GLU A 119 18.85 5.79 0.32
C GLU A 119 18.49 4.31 0.26
N SER A 120 19.21 3.56 -0.57
CA SER A 120 19.07 2.11 -0.67
C SER A 120 20.16 1.41 0.13
N ALA A 121 19.80 0.36 0.85
CA ALA A 121 20.71 -0.44 1.67
C ALA A 121 21.13 -1.73 0.99
N GLY A 122 20.27 -2.30 0.15
CA GLY A 122 20.45 -3.58 -0.52
C GLY A 122 19.85 -3.64 -1.92
N TRP A 123 19.33 -4.80 -2.30
CA TRP A 123 18.72 -5.03 -3.62
C TRP A 123 17.23 -4.70 -3.61
N ALA A 124 16.50 -5.18 -2.60
CA ALA A 124 15.16 -4.73 -2.31
C ALA A 124 15.10 -4.23 -0.87
N ASP A 125 14.66 -2.99 -0.66
CA ASP A 125 14.54 -2.42 0.67
C ASP A 125 13.07 -2.30 1.06
N GLY A 126 12.80 -2.45 2.35
CA GLY A 126 11.51 -2.10 2.92
C GLY A 126 11.28 -0.59 2.87
N PHE A 127 10.02 -0.20 2.79
CA PHE A 127 9.61 1.18 2.99
C PHE A 127 8.39 1.25 3.92
N ILE A 128 8.28 2.40 4.57
CA ILE A 128 7.03 2.87 5.18
C ILE A 128 6.77 4.30 4.70
N LYS A 129 5.57 4.52 4.15
CA LYS A 129 5.07 5.84 3.76
C LYS A 129 3.88 6.21 4.61
N ALA A 130 3.84 7.45 5.07
CA ALA A 130 2.71 7.99 5.80
C ALA A 130 1.98 9.05 4.99
N PHE A 131 0.66 9.03 5.07
CA PHE A 131 -0.22 9.99 4.43
C PHE A 131 -1.24 10.52 5.44
N ASP A 132 -1.77 11.72 5.24
CA ASP A 132 -2.99 12.13 5.92
C ASP A 132 -4.23 11.45 5.31
N ILE A 133 -5.40 11.64 5.93
CA ILE A 133 -6.67 11.06 5.48
C ILE A 133 -7.15 11.57 4.11
N SER A 134 -6.61 12.70 3.67
CA SER A 134 -6.88 13.34 2.37
C SER A 134 -5.94 12.85 1.27
N GLY A 135 -4.97 12.01 1.60
CA GLY A 135 -4.00 11.45 0.65
C GLY A 135 -2.70 12.24 0.52
N ASN A 136 -2.50 13.32 1.29
CA ASN A 136 -1.24 14.05 1.20
C ASN A 136 -0.12 13.26 1.89
N GLU A 137 0.99 13.06 1.19
CA GLU A 137 2.17 12.40 1.77
C GLU A 137 2.75 13.26 2.91
N ALA A 138 2.89 12.67 4.08
CA ALA A 138 3.51 13.28 5.25
C ALA A 138 5.01 13.02 5.29
N TRP A 139 5.42 11.77 5.11
CA TRP A 139 6.81 11.36 5.08
C TRP A 139 7.00 9.98 4.45
N THR A 140 8.25 9.71 4.08
CA THR A 140 8.72 8.43 3.56
C THR A 140 9.97 8.01 4.28
N ILE A 141 10.08 6.71 4.50
CA ILE A 141 11.27 6.08 5.03
C ILE A 141 11.52 4.79 4.26
N GLN A 142 12.73 4.66 3.71
CA GLN A 142 13.27 3.42 3.17
C GLN A 142 14.26 2.82 4.16
N PHE A 143 14.25 1.49 4.32
CA PHE A 143 15.09 0.78 5.25
C PHE A 143 15.36 -0.65 4.80
N GLY A 144 16.54 -1.15 5.13
CA GLY A 144 16.93 -2.48 4.73
C GLY A 144 18.28 -2.87 5.31
N SER A 145 18.71 -4.03 4.86
CA SER A 145 20.00 -4.65 5.05
C SER A 145 20.75 -4.62 3.71
N ASN A 146 21.90 -5.27 3.63
CA ASN A 146 22.65 -5.40 2.38
C ASN A 146 22.08 -6.45 1.41
N MET A 147 20.93 -7.05 1.72
CA MET A 147 20.23 -8.08 0.94
C MET A 147 18.75 -7.66 0.80
N ASP A 148 17.85 -8.56 0.38
CA ASP A 148 16.45 -8.15 0.23
C ASP A 148 15.68 -8.15 1.56
N ASP A 149 14.86 -7.12 1.73
CA ASP A 149 14.04 -6.83 2.89
C ASP A 149 12.59 -6.66 2.46
N HIS A 150 11.73 -7.51 3.04
CA HIS A 150 10.34 -7.63 2.64
C HIS A 150 9.42 -7.43 3.84
N PRO A 151 9.09 -6.19 4.23
CA PRO A 151 7.98 -5.94 5.14
C PRO A 151 6.69 -6.42 4.49
N ARG A 152 5.85 -7.12 5.25
CA ARG A 152 4.60 -7.73 4.76
C ARG A 152 3.37 -7.17 5.43
N VAL A 153 3.50 -6.71 6.67
CA VAL A 153 2.37 -6.25 7.46
C VAL A 153 2.73 -5.03 8.29
N VAL A 154 1.79 -4.09 8.36
CA VAL A 154 1.80 -3.00 9.32
C VAL A 154 0.55 -3.06 10.19
N LYS A 155 0.72 -2.78 11.48
CA LYS A 155 -0.36 -2.63 12.45
C LYS A 155 -0.07 -1.47 13.38
N THR A 156 -1.13 -0.82 13.85
CA THR A 156 -1.05 0.28 14.81
C THR A 156 -1.59 -0.18 16.16
N SER A 157 -0.99 0.28 17.26
CA SER A 157 -1.48 0.01 18.61
C SER A 157 -2.35 1.16 19.14
N GLN A 158 -3.17 0.88 20.15
CA GLN A 158 -3.99 1.92 20.81
C GLN A 158 -3.13 3.04 21.40
N VAL A 159 -1.93 2.72 21.89
CA VAL A 159 -0.98 3.71 22.46
C VAL A 159 -0.11 4.41 21.41
N GLY A 160 -0.16 3.99 20.14
CA GLY A 160 0.45 4.73 19.03
C GLY A 160 1.73 4.20 18.45
N HIS A 161 2.07 2.97 18.77
CA HIS A 161 3.13 2.29 18.06
C HIS A 161 2.67 1.91 16.66
N VAL A 162 3.56 2.05 15.69
CA VAL A 162 3.44 1.46 14.36
C VAL A 162 4.40 0.27 14.35
N VAL A 163 3.86 -0.93 14.16
CA VAL A 163 4.61 -2.18 14.17
C VAL A 163 4.63 -2.72 12.75
N VAL A 164 5.84 -2.96 12.25
CA VAL A 164 6.08 -3.56 10.93
C VAL A 164 6.67 -4.94 11.13
N ALA A 165 6.16 -5.94 10.43
CA ALA A 165 6.71 -7.28 10.42
C ALA A 165 6.90 -7.80 8.98
N GLY A 166 7.92 -8.64 8.79
CA GLY A 166 8.36 -9.11 7.49
C GLY A 166 9.51 -10.11 7.62
N HIS A 167 10.27 -10.27 6.55
CA HIS A 167 11.50 -11.06 6.55
C HIS A 167 12.62 -10.33 5.82
N THR A 168 13.85 -10.70 6.14
CA THR A 168 15.09 -10.20 5.52
C THR A 168 15.95 -11.39 5.11
N TRP A 169 16.70 -11.26 4.02
CA TRP A 169 17.80 -12.17 3.67
C TRP A 169 19.16 -11.68 4.17
N GLY A 170 19.20 -10.51 4.82
CA GLY A 170 20.37 -9.96 5.50
C GLY A 170 20.18 -9.96 7.03
N GLY A 171 20.78 -8.99 7.69
CA GLY A 171 20.67 -8.79 9.14
C GLY A 171 20.45 -7.34 9.51
N PHE A 172 19.43 -7.08 10.33
CA PHE A 172 19.23 -5.77 10.97
C PHE A 172 20.08 -5.68 12.24
N THR A 173 20.82 -4.59 12.38
CA THR A 173 21.48 -4.21 13.65
C THR A 173 20.60 -3.22 14.42
N PRO A 174 20.81 -3.03 15.73
CA PRO A 174 20.12 -1.98 16.49
C PRO A 174 20.30 -0.58 15.90
N GLU A 175 21.39 -0.33 15.18
CA GLU A 175 21.67 0.93 14.48
C GLU A 175 20.86 1.09 13.19
N SER A 176 20.36 -0.02 12.62
CA SER A 176 19.40 -0.02 11.51
C SER A 176 17.94 0.06 11.98
N LEU A 177 17.68 0.11 13.31
CA LEU A 177 16.34 0.29 13.84
C LEU A 177 15.88 1.73 13.65
N LEU A 178 14.63 1.85 13.24
CA LEU A 178 14.07 3.06 12.70
C LEU A 178 13.38 3.90 13.77
N GLU A 179 13.85 5.13 13.98
CA GLU A 179 13.05 6.14 14.67
C GLU A 179 12.07 6.78 13.68
N LEU A 180 10.78 6.48 13.83
CA LEU A 180 9.75 7.15 13.05
C LEU A 180 9.70 8.64 13.44
N PRO A 181 9.57 9.56 12.47
CA PRO A 181 9.37 10.97 12.77
C PRO A 181 8.20 11.13 13.75
N THR A 182 8.48 11.75 14.90
CA THR A 182 7.42 12.04 15.86
C THR A 182 6.50 13.09 15.24
N CYS A 183 5.19 12.84 15.33
CA CYS A 183 4.22 13.84 14.91
C CYS A 183 4.21 14.93 15.98
N SER A 184 4.60 16.16 15.65
CA SER A 184 4.25 17.32 16.47
C SER A 184 2.73 17.37 16.57
N SER A 185 2.22 17.39 17.80
CA SER A 185 0.81 17.54 18.14
C SER A 185 0.21 18.82 17.58
#